data_AF-A0AAE1GMJ0-F1
#
_entry.id   AF-A0AAE1GMJ0-F1
#
_cell.length_a   1.000
_cell.length_b   1.000
_cell.length_c   1.000
_cell.angle_alpha   90.00
_cell.angle_beta   90.00
_cell.angle_gamma   90.00
#
_symmetry.space_group_name_H-M   'P 1'
#
loop_
_entity.id
_entity.type
_entity.pdbx_description
1 polymer ?
#
loop_
_entity_poly.entity_id
_entity_poly.type
_entity_poly.pdbx_seq_one_letter_code
_entity_poly.pdbx_strand_id
1 'polypeptide(L)'
;MSDTGASGSGTPPKKRAKIWYQQAFKAEWMDEPEFKNWLMPDPTNKYIAVYSVCNMKLKNCNKSSLIAHQNSIKRTKNFSAKKKTVNIEQFFKAKSEPDLSDKIARAGLLLSSFMAEHGTPFSQADHLTEVMKKMFPDSNIAKGMTEKV
;
A
#
# COMPACT_ATOMS: atom_id res chain seq x y z
N MET A 1 -18.27 -82.88 -22.46
CA MET A 1 -17.61 -82.07 -23.50
C MET A 1 -18.61 -81.00 -23.90
N SER A 2 -18.58 -79.85 -23.24
CA SER A 2 -17.93 -78.63 -23.75
C SER A 2 -18.74 -78.02 -24.90
N ASP A 3 -19.48 -76.94 -24.67
CA ASP A 3 -19.14 -75.69 -25.35
C ASP A 3 -19.70 -74.46 -24.64
N THR A 4 -18.92 -73.39 -24.70
CA THR A 4 -18.93 -72.19 -23.90
C THR A 4 -19.25 -71.02 -24.83
N GLY A 5 -20.47 -70.47 -24.76
CA GLY A 5 -20.84 -69.27 -25.49
C GLY A 5 -20.39 -68.00 -24.76
N ALA A 6 -19.19 -67.53 -25.05
CA ALA A 6 -18.62 -66.29 -24.51
C ALA A 6 -19.40 -65.04 -24.99
N SER A 7 -19.88 -64.26 -24.02
CA SER A 7 -20.48 -62.93 -24.21
C SER A 7 -19.41 -61.91 -24.58
N GLY A 8 -19.48 -61.35 -25.79
CA GLY A 8 -18.61 -60.27 -26.26
C GLY A 8 -18.96 -58.94 -25.61
N SER A 9 -18.13 -58.48 -24.68
CA SER A 9 -18.22 -57.14 -24.08
C SER A 9 -17.43 -56.11 -24.90
N GLY A 10 -18.09 -55.48 -25.87
CA GLY A 10 -17.54 -54.31 -26.55
C GLY A 10 -17.60 -53.08 -25.64
N THR A 11 -16.45 -52.54 -25.23
CA THR A 11 -16.40 -51.29 -24.47
C THR A 11 -16.63 -50.08 -25.39
N PRO A 12 -17.37 -49.04 -24.96
CA PRO A 12 -17.63 -47.85 -25.78
C PRO A 12 -16.35 -47.03 -26.02
N PRO A 13 -16.23 -46.33 -27.17
CA PRO A 13 -15.04 -45.55 -27.50
C PRO A 13 -14.83 -44.36 -26.55
N LYS A 14 -13.59 -44.18 -26.06
CA LYS A 14 -13.20 -43.05 -25.20
C LYS A 14 -13.36 -41.71 -25.93
N LYS A 15 -14.06 -40.76 -25.31
CA LYS A 15 -14.21 -39.38 -25.83
C LYS A 15 -12.84 -38.70 -25.92
N ARG A 16 -12.54 -38.09 -27.08
CA ARG A 16 -11.29 -37.34 -27.29
C ARG A 16 -11.24 -36.13 -26.35
N ALA A 17 -10.07 -35.89 -25.75
CA ALA A 17 -9.86 -34.74 -24.89
C ALA A 17 -10.02 -33.43 -25.68
N LYS A 18 -10.73 -32.46 -25.09
CA LYS A 18 -10.98 -31.16 -25.70
C LYS A 18 -9.67 -30.35 -25.70
N ILE A 19 -9.18 -29.98 -26.88
CA ILE A 19 -8.04 -29.07 -27.03
C ILE A 19 -8.52 -27.66 -26.69
N TRP A 20 -7.97 -27.05 -25.65
CA TRP A 20 -8.22 -25.65 -25.34
C TRP A 20 -7.29 -24.76 -26.16
N TYR A 21 -7.79 -23.62 -26.63
CA TYR A 21 -6.95 -22.60 -27.24
C TYR A 21 -6.27 -21.77 -26.14
N GLN A 22 -5.01 -21.42 -26.35
CA GLN A 22 -4.23 -20.63 -25.41
C GLN A 22 -3.91 -19.28 -26.01
N GLN A 23 -4.55 -18.25 -25.49
CA GLN A 23 -4.37 -16.90 -25.95
C GLN A 23 -3.10 -16.29 -25.32
N ALA A 24 -2.21 -15.79 -26.18
CA ALA A 24 -1.04 -15.03 -25.75
C ALA A 24 -1.47 -13.65 -25.21
N PHE A 25 -0.69 -13.13 -24.26
CA PHE A 25 -0.83 -11.77 -23.77
C PHE A 25 -0.65 -10.79 -24.94
N LYS A 26 -1.58 -9.83 -25.07
CA LYS A 26 -1.47 -8.75 -26.05
C LYS A 26 -0.97 -7.49 -25.36
N ALA A 27 0.15 -6.95 -25.84
CA ALA A 27 0.70 -5.70 -25.31
C ALA A 27 -0.27 -4.51 -25.46
N GLU A 28 -1.12 -4.53 -26.50
CA GLU A 28 -2.20 -3.54 -26.73
C GLU A 28 -3.12 -3.37 -25.52
N TRP A 29 -3.31 -4.42 -24.71
CA TRP A 29 -4.12 -4.33 -23.49
C TRP A 29 -3.49 -3.46 -22.42
N MET A 30 -2.19 -3.17 -22.49
CA MET A 30 -1.54 -2.22 -21.57
C MET A 30 -1.87 -0.77 -21.92
N ASP A 31 -2.24 -0.49 -23.18
CA ASP A 31 -2.61 0.84 -23.64
C ASP A 31 -4.09 1.15 -23.41
N GLU A 32 -4.93 0.11 -23.26
CA GLU A 32 -6.34 0.28 -22.91
C GLU A 32 -6.47 0.94 -21.52
N PRO A 33 -7.26 2.03 -21.39
CA PRO A 33 -7.38 2.79 -20.14
C PRO A 33 -7.93 1.96 -18.98
N GLU A 34 -8.68 0.89 -19.28
CA GLU A 34 -9.25 -0.03 -18.30
C GLU A 34 -8.19 -0.87 -17.57
N PHE A 35 -7.07 -1.16 -18.24
CA PHE A 35 -6.06 -2.14 -17.82
C PHE A 35 -4.68 -1.52 -17.53
N LYS A 36 -4.37 -0.36 -18.12
CA LYS A 36 -3.08 0.34 -18.06
C LYS A 36 -2.45 0.47 -16.67
N ASN A 37 -3.26 0.72 -15.65
CA ASN A 37 -2.76 1.04 -14.31
C ASN A 37 -2.39 -0.20 -13.47
N TRP A 38 -2.67 -1.41 -13.95
CA TRP A 38 -2.51 -2.61 -13.13
C TRP A 38 -2.09 -3.88 -13.89
N LEU A 39 -2.22 -3.91 -15.22
CA LEU A 39 -1.88 -5.06 -16.05
C LEU A 39 -0.41 -5.00 -16.48
N MET A 40 0.32 -6.09 -16.27
CA MET A 40 1.71 -6.24 -16.71
C MET A 40 1.93 -7.60 -17.37
N PRO A 41 2.86 -7.72 -18.32
CA PRO A 41 3.28 -9.01 -18.85
C PRO A 41 4.16 -9.75 -17.83
N ASP A 42 4.13 -11.08 -17.84
CA ASP A 42 5.12 -11.88 -17.11
C ASP A 42 6.45 -11.91 -17.90
N PRO A 43 7.61 -11.73 -17.23
CA PRO A 43 8.92 -11.71 -17.90
C PRO A 43 9.35 -13.08 -18.42
N THR A 44 8.77 -14.17 -17.91
CA THR A 44 9.16 -15.55 -18.25
C THR A 44 8.20 -16.17 -19.25
N ASN A 45 6.92 -15.80 -19.24
CA ASN A 45 5.91 -16.44 -20.07
C ASN A 45 4.95 -15.46 -20.76
N LYS A 46 4.98 -15.45 -22.10
CA LYS A 46 4.12 -14.64 -22.99
C LYS A 46 2.62 -14.95 -22.91
N TYR A 47 2.20 -16.02 -22.24
CA TYR A 47 0.79 -16.39 -22.04
C TYR A 47 0.24 -15.97 -20.67
N ILE A 48 1.10 -15.40 -19.81
CA ILE A 48 0.76 -15.03 -18.44
C ILE A 48 0.69 -13.51 -18.31
N ALA A 49 -0.42 -13.03 -17.74
CA ALA A 49 -0.52 -11.67 -17.22
C ALA A 49 -0.26 -11.64 -15.72
N VAL A 50 0.44 -10.61 -15.27
CA VAL A 50 0.68 -10.31 -13.86
C VAL A 50 -0.12 -9.07 -13.47
N TYR A 51 -0.81 -9.17 -12.34
CA TYR A 51 -1.55 -8.04 -11.75
C TYR A 51 -0.66 -7.34 -10.72
N SER A 52 -0.25 -6.10 -10.97
CA SER A 52 0.68 -5.37 -10.09
C SER A 52 0.10 -5.12 -8.69
N VAL A 53 -1.22 -4.96 -8.58
CA VAL A 53 -1.93 -4.67 -7.31
C VAL A 53 -2.20 -5.96 -6.50
N CYS A 54 -2.31 -7.10 -7.17
CA CYS A 54 -2.70 -8.37 -6.54
C CYS A 54 -1.56 -9.38 -6.43
N ASN A 55 -0.40 -9.08 -7.05
CA ASN A 55 0.72 -9.99 -7.28
C ASN A 55 0.27 -11.39 -7.71
N MET A 56 -0.74 -11.42 -8.59
CA MET A 56 -1.38 -12.65 -9.05
C MET A 56 -0.97 -12.90 -10.50
N LYS A 57 -0.79 -14.17 -10.86
CA LYS A 57 -0.49 -14.58 -12.24
C LYS A 57 -1.72 -15.23 -12.85
N LEU A 58 -2.17 -14.70 -13.99
CA LEU A 58 -3.24 -15.31 -14.78
C LEU A 58 -2.62 -16.26 -15.80
N LYS A 59 -2.76 -17.57 -15.57
CA LYS A 59 -2.47 -18.57 -16.60
C LYS A 59 -3.61 -18.51 -17.60
N ASN A 60 -3.35 -17.92 -18.77
CA ASN A 60 -4.27 -17.70 -19.91
C ASN A 60 -4.88 -16.32 -19.91
N CYS A 61 -4.26 -15.44 -20.69
CA CYS A 61 -4.69 -14.08 -20.80
C CYS A 61 -5.81 -13.94 -21.82
N ASN A 62 -7.05 -14.13 -21.37
CA ASN A 62 -8.27 -13.80 -22.11
C ASN A 62 -8.92 -12.55 -21.50
N LYS A 63 -9.52 -11.70 -22.36
CA LYS A 63 -10.14 -10.43 -21.95
C LYS A 63 -11.25 -10.63 -20.91
N SER A 64 -12.03 -11.71 -21.01
CA SER A 64 -13.08 -12.01 -20.03
C SER A 64 -12.53 -12.30 -18.63
N SER A 65 -11.39 -13.00 -18.50
CA SER A 65 -10.78 -13.22 -17.18
C SER A 65 -10.13 -11.96 -16.62
N LEU A 66 -9.62 -11.07 -17.48
CA LEU A 66 -9.14 -9.74 -17.05
C LEU A 66 -10.28 -8.92 -16.44
N ILE A 67 -11.44 -8.87 -17.11
CA ILE A 67 -12.64 -8.19 -16.62
C ILE A 67 -13.18 -8.86 -15.34
N ALA A 68 -13.20 -10.19 -15.28
CA ALA A 68 -13.62 -10.90 -14.08
C ALA A 68 -12.69 -10.60 -12.88
N HIS A 69 -11.38 -10.48 -13.11
CA HIS A 69 -10.45 -10.06 -12.08
C HIS A 69 -10.61 -8.59 -11.70
N GLN A 70 -10.89 -7.71 -12.67
CA GLN A 70 -11.22 -6.30 -12.44
C GLN A 70 -12.37 -6.17 -11.43
N ASN A 71 -13.37 -7.04 -11.53
CA ASN A 71 -14.53 -7.02 -10.65
C ASN A 71 -14.35 -7.88 -9.38
N SER A 72 -13.20 -8.53 -9.19
CA SER A 72 -12.94 -9.36 -8.03
C SER A 72 -12.80 -8.55 -6.75
N ILE A 73 -13.41 -9.06 -5.67
CA ILE A 73 -13.30 -8.51 -4.30
C ILE A 73 -11.83 -8.34 -3.88
N LYS A 74 -10.96 -9.29 -4.23
CA LYS A 74 -9.53 -9.24 -3.90
C LYS A 74 -8.87 -7.99 -4.49
N ARG A 75 -9.17 -7.68 -5.76
CA ARG A 75 -8.63 -6.48 -6.42
C ARG A 75 -9.16 -5.22 -5.75
N THR A 76 -10.47 -5.13 -5.50
CA THR A 76 -11.08 -3.95 -4.87
C THR A 76 -10.48 -3.67 -3.49
N LYS A 77 -10.27 -4.71 -2.67
CA LYS A 77 -9.61 -4.60 -1.36
C LYS A 77 -8.17 -4.11 -1.49
N ASN A 78 -7.37 -4.75 -2.35
CA ASN A 78 -5.96 -4.40 -2.52
C ASN A 78 -5.78 -2.99 -3.12
N PHE A 79 -6.64 -2.60 -4.05
CA PHE A 79 -6.60 -1.26 -4.65
C PHE A 79 -6.97 -0.18 -3.64
N SER A 80 -7.99 -0.44 -2.81
CA SER A 80 -8.36 0.44 -1.70
C SER A 80 -7.24 0.56 -0.67
N ALA A 81 -6.55 -0.54 -0.36
CA ALA A 81 -5.39 -0.52 0.53
C ALA A 81 -4.24 0.30 -0.06
N LYS A 82 -3.86 0.06 -1.33
CA LYS A 82 -2.77 0.78 -2.01
C LYS A 82 -3.02 2.28 -2.11
N LYS A 83 -4.28 2.71 -2.26
CA LYS A 83 -4.66 4.14 -2.23
C LYS A 83 -4.46 4.80 -0.86
N LYS A 84 -4.58 4.05 0.23
CA LYS A 84 -4.43 4.56 1.60
C LYS A 84 -2.98 4.57 2.07
N THR A 85 -2.11 3.79 1.44
CA THR A 85 -0.69 3.72 1.78
C THR A 85 0.10 4.80 1.04
N VAL A 86 1.01 5.46 1.75
CA VAL A 86 1.99 6.38 1.18
C VAL A 86 3.28 5.64 0.82
N ASN A 87 4.10 6.19 -0.08
CA ASN A 87 5.39 5.58 -0.44
C ASN A 87 6.33 5.65 0.77
N ILE A 88 7.08 4.57 1.03
CA ILE A 88 8.04 4.52 2.14
C ILE A 88 9.09 5.64 2.06
N GLU A 89 9.51 6.05 0.86
CA GLU A 89 10.44 7.15 0.63
C GLU A 89 9.90 8.49 1.16
N GLN A 90 8.57 8.67 1.20
CA GLN A 90 7.95 9.87 1.75
C GLN A 90 8.11 9.97 3.27
N PHE A 91 8.33 8.86 3.97
CA PHE A 91 8.63 8.88 5.42
C PHE A 91 10.06 9.33 5.71
N PHE A 92 11.00 9.03 4.82
CA PHE A 92 12.40 9.42 4.98
C PHE A 92 12.70 10.81 4.42
N LYS A 93 11.73 11.42 3.73
CA LYS A 93 11.88 12.79 3.25
C LYS A 93 11.88 13.72 4.46
N ALA A 94 13.07 14.16 4.85
CA ALA A 94 13.24 15.17 5.88
C ALA A 94 12.36 16.38 5.53
N LYS A 95 11.57 16.86 6.51
CA LYS A 95 10.92 18.16 6.36
C LYS A 95 12.03 19.18 6.10
N SER A 96 11.90 19.95 5.02
CA SER A 96 12.91 20.94 4.64
C SER A 96 13.07 22.02 5.71
N GLU A 97 12.02 22.28 6.49
CA GLU A 97 12.03 23.18 7.65
C GLU A 97 11.14 22.59 8.76
N PRO A 98 11.55 22.68 10.04
CA PRO A 98 10.70 22.31 11.15
C PRO A 98 9.47 23.22 11.20
N ASP A 99 8.31 22.61 11.43
CA ASP A 99 7.06 23.36 11.57
C ASP A 99 7.10 24.23 12.84
N LEU A 100 6.20 25.22 12.94
CA LEU A 100 6.09 26.06 14.13
C LEU A 100 5.87 25.21 15.39
N SER A 101 5.07 24.14 15.30
CA SER A 101 4.87 23.18 16.38
C SER A 101 6.19 22.53 16.83
N ASP A 102 7.01 22.10 15.87
CA ASP A 102 8.32 21.48 16.15
C ASP A 102 9.26 22.50 16.84
N LYS A 103 9.21 23.78 16.44
CA LYS A 103 9.98 24.87 17.05
C LYS A 103 9.52 25.18 18.48
N ILE A 104 8.21 25.19 18.73
CA ILE A 104 7.62 25.38 20.07
C ILE A 104 8.04 24.23 21.00
N ALA A 105 7.91 22.98 20.53
CA ALA A 105 8.31 21.80 21.29
C ALA A 105 9.80 21.85 21.65
N ARG A 106 10.67 22.25 20.70
CA ARG A 106 12.10 22.42 20.96
C ARG A 106 12.39 23.49 22.00
N ALA A 107 11.71 24.63 21.96
CA ALA A 107 11.87 25.69 22.95
C ALA A 107 11.46 25.22 24.37
N GLY A 108 10.35 24.49 24.47
CA GLY A 108 9.91 23.85 25.72
C GLY A 108 10.96 22.87 26.25
N LEU A 109 11.48 21.98 25.41
CA LEU A 109 12.53 21.02 25.81
C LEU A 109 13.79 21.71 26.33
N LEU A 110 14.22 22.80 25.70
CA LEU A 110 15.37 23.58 26.17
C LEU A 110 15.10 24.22 27.53
N LEU A 111 13.89 24.75 27.74
CA LEU A 111 13.48 25.29 29.02
C LEU A 111 13.44 24.21 30.10
N SER A 112 12.82 23.06 29.82
CA SER A 112 12.75 21.95 30.78
C SER A 112 14.13 21.39 31.11
N SER A 113 15.06 21.32 30.14
CA SER A 113 16.46 20.93 30.38
C SER A 113 17.14 21.89 31.35
N PHE A 114 17.02 23.19 31.12
CA PHE A 114 17.56 24.22 32.01
C PHE A 114 16.99 24.10 33.44
N MET A 115 15.67 23.94 33.56
CA MET A 115 15.01 23.79 34.86
C MET A 115 15.50 22.54 35.60
N ALA A 116 15.67 21.42 34.89
CA ALA A 116 16.18 20.17 35.43
C ALA A 116 17.65 20.28 35.88
N GLU A 117 18.50 20.90 35.06
CA GLU A 117 19.92 21.12 35.36
C GLU A 117 20.13 21.99 36.60
N HIS A 118 19.27 23.00 36.79
CA HIS A 118 19.35 23.93 37.91
C HIS A 118 18.46 23.57 39.10
N GLY A 119 17.77 22.42 39.06
CA GLY A 119 16.88 21.98 40.14
C GLY A 119 15.76 22.98 40.47
N THR A 120 15.31 23.74 39.47
CA THR A 120 14.31 24.78 39.67
C THR A 120 12.90 24.17 39.68
N PRO A 121 12.01 24.56 40.61
CA PRO A 121 10.64 24.05 40.63
C PRO A 121 9.88 24.37 39.33
N PHE A 122 9.11 23.42 38.82
CA PHE A 122 8.30 23.59 37.60
C PHE A 122 7.28 24.74 37.69
N SER A 123 6.82 25.10 38.90
CA SER A 123 5.96 26.28 39.10
C SER A 123 6.61 27.59 38.65
N GLN A 124 7.95 27.67 38.66
CA GLN A 124 8.68 28.83 38.15
C GLN A 124 8.74 28.84 36.63
N ALA A 125 8.63 27.68 35.98
CA ALA A 125 8.60 27.58 34.52
C ALA A 125 7.34 28.22 33.95
N ASP A 126 6.18 27.99 34.58
CA ASP A 126 4.92 28.66 34.22
C ASP A 126 5.05 30.18 34.24
N HIS A 127 5.55 30.74 35.34
CA HIS A 127 5.79 32.18 35.44
C HIS A 127 6.81 32.69 34.42
N LEU A 128 7.87 31.92 34.17
CA LEU A 128 8.91 32.27 33.20
C LEU A 128 8.37 32.28 31.77
N THR A 129 7.53 31.33 31.38
CA THR A 129 6.90 31.33 30.05
C THR A 129 6.00 32.55 29.84
N GLU A 130 5.27 32.99 30.88
CA GLU A 130 4.48 34.24 30.83
C GLU A 130 5.36 35.50 30.69
N VAL A 131 6.52 35.53 31.36
CA VAL A 131 7.51 36.61 31.17
C VAL A 131 8.08 36.58 29.76
N MET A 132 8.42 35.40 29.22
CA MET A 132 8.94 35.26 27.86
C MET A 132 7.95 35.75 26.81
N LYS A 133 6.64 35.51 26.98
CA LYS A 133 5.59 36.06 26.09
C LYS A 133 5.54 37.58 26.11
N LYS A 134 5.77 38.20 27.28
CA LYS A 134 5.80 39.66 27.43
C LYS A 134 7.09 40.28 26.91
N MET A 135 8.23 39.60 27.09
CA MET A 135 9.53 40.03 26.58
C MET A 135 9.59 39.95 25.05
N PHE A 136 8.97 38.92 24.45
CA PHE A 136 9.02 38.66 23.01
C PHE A 136 7.61 38.60 22.39
N PRO A 137 6.89 39.74 22.32
CA PRO A 137 5.51 39.80 21.84
C PRO A 137 5.37 39.55 20.33
N ASP A 138 6.46 39.62 19.59
CA ASP A 138 6.56 39.33 18.15
C ASP A 138 6.83 37.85 17.85
N SER A 139 7.40 37.11 18.80
CA SER A 139 7.73 35.69 18.63
C SER A 139 6.49 34.79 18.70
N ASN A 140 6.16 34.17 17.57
CA ASN A 140 5.12 33.15 17.50
C ASN A 140 5.47 31.88 18.31
N ILE A 141 6.76 31.63 18.53
CA ILE A 141 7.23 30.51 19.35
C ILE A 141 6.90 30.78 20.82
N ALA A 142 7.26 31.97 21.33
CA ALA A 142 7.00 32.36 22.71
C ALA A 142 5.50 32.35 23.04
N LYS A 143 4.67 32.86 22.13
CA LYS A 143 3.20 32.82 22.25
C LYS A 143 2.66 31.39 22.39
N GLY A 144 3.26 30.43 21.71
CA GLY A 144 2.86 29.03 21.72
C GLY A 144 3.39 28.22 22.91
N MET A 145 4.31 28.76 23.72
CA MET A 145 4.83 28.05 24.89
C MET A 145 3.79 28.03 26.01
N THR A 146 3.30 26.84 26.34
CA THR A 146 2.47 26.59 27.53
C THR A 146 2.92 25.28 28.16
N GLU A 147 3.46 25.33 29.37
CA GLU A 147 3.58 24.14 30.21
C GLU A 147 2.22 23.96 30.91
N LYS A 148 1.45 22.97 30.47
CA LYS A 148 0.31 22.47 31.25
C LYS A 148 0.80 21.17 31.88
N VAL A 149 1.22 21.24 33.13
CA VAL A 149 1.45 20.05 33.97
C VAL A 149 0.11 19.48 34.41
#